data_AF-A0A940P6I0-F1
#
_entry.id   AF-A0A940P6I0-F1
#
_cell.length_a   1.000
_cell.length_b   1.000
_cell.length_c   1.000
_cell.angle_alpha   90.00
_cell.angle_beta   90.00
_cell.angle_gamma   90.00
#
_symmetry.space_group_name_H-M   'P 1'
#
loop_
_entity.id
_entity.type
_entity.pdbx_description
1 polymer ?
#
loop_
_entity_poly.entity_id
_entity_poly.type
_entity_poly.pdbx_seq_one_letter_code
_entity_poly.pdbx_strand_id
1 'polypeptide(L)'
;MLQKKIAEIISKLKKVREENGLSYQKIVELVEKNGEAVSLSTVKRVFEEGSESYGFQYENTLKPIADAVLGVYESSDTVTPDEADALKAIIDYKSDRIAELQAQIEQTEESYRSRLDFLKDQIALKDKRIDRRDDMIEKLLDTIMDIQKNRKPEGDST
;
A
#
# COMPACT_ATOMS: atom_id res chain seq x y z
N MET A 1 -12.04 28.94 7.34
CA MET A 1 -10.98 28.15 8.02
C MET A 1 -9.61 28.31 7.35
N LEU A 2 -9.50 28.18 6.02
CA LEU A 2 -8.24 28.29 5.27
C LEU A 2 -7.59 29.69 5.33
N GLN A 3 -8.37 30.76 5.20
CA GLN A 3 -7.86 32.14 5.27
C GLN A 3 -7.21 32.49 6.62
N LYS A 4 -7.75 31.97 7.73
CA LYS A 4 -7.19 32.18 9.07
C LYS A 4 -5.80 31.54 9.19
N LYS A 5 -5.63 30.33 8.64
CA LYS A 5 -4.32 29.65 8.59
C LYS A 5 -3.30 30.40 7.73
N ILE A 6 -3.72 30.93 6.58
CA ILE A 6 -2.87 31.74 5.71
C ILE A 6 -2.37 32.99 6.43
N ALA A 7 -3.25 33.72 7.12
CA ALA A 7 -2.88 34.89 7.91
C ALA A 7 -1.84 34.53 8.98
N GLU A 8 -2.06 33.44 9.72
CA GLU A 8 -1.13 32.95 10.75
C GLU A 8 0.27 32.62 10.18
N ILE A 9 0.34 32.00 9.00
CA ILE A 9 1.60 31.68 8.32
C ILE A 9 2.34 32.96 7.92
N ILE A 10 1.63 33.95 7.36
CA ILE A 10 2.21 35.23 6.96
C ILE A 10 2.76 35.98 8.18
N SER A 11 2.02 36.02 9.29
CA SER A 11 2.51 36.65 10.52
C SER A 11 3.76 35.97 11.07
N LYS A 12 3.82 34.62 11.04
CA LYS A 12 5.02 33.86 11.43
C LYS A 12 6.21 34.18 10.54
N LEU A 13 5.99 34.21 9.21
CA LEU A 13 7.01 34.56 8.23
C LEU A 13 7.61 35.93 8.51
N LYS A 14 6.76 36.95 8.70
CA LYS A 14 7.19 38.32 9.01
C LYS A 14 8.06 38.37 10.28
N LYS A 15 7.62 37.69 11.33
CA LYS A 15 8.36 37.61 12.60
C LYS A 15 9.74 36.98 12.41
N VAL A 16 9.83 35.82 11.75
CA VAL A 16 11.11 35.13 11.51
C VAL A 16 12.04 35.97 10.64
N ARG A 17 11.50 36.67 9.63
CA ARG A 17 12.29 37.60 8.82
C ARG A 17 12.89 38.72 9.66
N GLU A 18 12.10 39.33 10.53
CA GLU A 18 12.55 40.42 11.41
C GLU A 18 13.59 39.94 12.42
N GLU A 19 13.36 38.81 13.08
CA GLU A 19 14.27 38.22 14.06
C GLU A 19 15.63 37.84 13.45
N ASN A 20 15.64 37.34 12.22
CA ASN A 20 16.86 36.88 11.54
C ASN A 20 17.44 37.93 10.57
N GLY A 21 16.85 39.13 10.49
CA GLY A 21 17.32 40.19 9.59
C GLY A 21 17.35 39.80 8.11
N LEU A 22 16.45 38.91 7.67
CA LEU A 22 16.48 38.37 6.31
C LEU A 22 16.05 39.43 5.28
N SER A 23 16.91 39.67 4.30
CA SER A 23 16.56 40.48 3.13
C SER A 23 15.60 39.70 2.23
N TYR A 24 14.74 40.40 1.48
CA TYR A 24 13.84 39.75 0.53
C TYR A 24 14.60 38.97 -0.54
N GLN A 25 15.78 39.46 -0.93
CA GLN A 25 16.64 38.77 -1.88
C GLN A 25 17.21 37.48 -1.29
N LYS A 26 17.55 37.49 0.00
CA LYS A 26 17.99 36.28 0.69
C LYS A 26 16.90 35.22 0.77
N ILE A 27 15.65 35.65 0.94
CA ILE A 27 14.49 34.74 0.93
C ILE A 27 14.34 34.07 -0.44
N VAL A 28 14.47 34.82 -1.54
CA VAL A 28 14.44 34.26 -2.90
C VAL A 28 15.54 33.22 -3.08
N GLU A 29 16.77 33.53 -2.67
CA GLU A 29 17.89 32.57 -2.73
C GLU A 29 17.63 31.30 -1.91
N LEU A 30 16.99 31.41 -0.74
CA LEU A 30 16.64 30.26 0.09
C LEU A 30 15.57 29.37 -0.57
N VAL A 31 14.58 30.00 -1.22
CA VAL A 31 13.56 29.28 -1.98
C VAL A 31 14.18 28.53 -3.16
N GLU A 32 15.06 29.20 -3.91
CA GLU A 32 15.82 28.59 -5.03
C GLU A 32 16.70 27.44 -4.56
N LYS A 33 17.36 27.58 -3.41
CA LYS A 33 18.17 26.51 -2.80
C LYS A 33 17.32 25.29 -2.42
N ASN A 34 16.05 25.49 -2.08
CA ASN A 34 15.10 24.42 -1.75
C ASN A 34 14.45 23.77 -3.00
N GLY A 35 14.86 24.17 -4.22
CA GLY A 35 14.39 23.56 -5.46
C GLY A 35 13.08 24.14 -6.01
N GLU A 36 12.57 25.20 -5.40
CA GLU A 36 11.40 25.95 -5.88
C GLU A 36 11.80 27.36 -6.35
N ALA A 37 10.91 28.09 -7.02
CA ALA A 37 11.22 29.43 -7.52
C ALA A 37 10.07 30.40 -7.25
N VAL A 38 10.39 31.53 -6.62
CA VAL A 38 9.42 32.61 -6.36
C VAL A 38 10.05 33.94 -6.70
N SER A 39 9.30 34.78 -7.42
CA SER A 39 9.78 36.11 -7.81
C SER A 39 9.95 37.03 -6.60
N LEU A 40 10.92 37.94 -6.67
CA LEU A 40 11.16 38.95 -5.63
C LEU A 40 9.93 39.82 -5.36
N SER A 41 9.13 40.13 -6.38
CA SER A 41 7.88 40.89 -6.21
C SER A 41 6.84 40.10 -5.42
N THR A 42 6.74 38.80 -5.65
CA THR A 42 5.87 37.91 -4.86
C THR A 42 6.29 37.89 -3.40
N VAL A 43 7.59 37.75 -3.11
CA VAL A 43 8.11 37.82 -1.73
C VAL A 43 7.76 39.16 -1.10
N LYS A 44 8.06 40.29 -1.75
CA LYS A 44 7.73 41.63 -1.24
C LYS A 44 6.24 41.77 -0.90
N ARG A 45 5.36 41.27 -1.76
CA ARG A 45 3.90 41.31 -1.55
C ARG A 45 3.45 40.48 -0.36
N VAL A 46 4.06 39.31 -0.13
CA VAL A 46 3.75 38.46 1.03
C VAL A 46 4.18 39.14 2.35
N PHE A 47 5.30 39.86 2.34
CA PHE A 47 5.83 40.55 3.53
C PHE A 47 5.33 41.99 3.69
N GLU A 48 4.47 42.48 2.79
CA GLU A 48 3.89 43.82 2.86
C GLU A 48 2.93 43.96 4.05
N GLU A 49 2.77 45.17 4.57
CA GLU A 49 1.83 45.44 5.67
C GLU A 49 0.38 45.11 5.24
N GLY A 50 -0.37 44.42 6.10
CA GLY A 50 -1.76 44.02 5.84
C GLY A 50 -1.94 42.83 4.89
N SER A 51 -0.85 42.24 4.39
CA SER A 51 -0.86 41.07 3.51
C SER A 51 -1.52 39.82 4.12
N GLU A 52 -1.70 39.75 5.43
CA GLU A 52 -2.42 38.69 6.14
C GLU A 52 -3.87 38.55 5.67
N SER A 53 -4.45 39.63 5.15
CA SER A 53 -5.81 39.67 4.62
C SER A 53 -5.89 39.29 3.13
N TYR A 54 -4.76 39.10 2.45
CA TYR A 54 -4.72 38.85 1.02
C TYR A 54 -5.02 37.38 0.69
N GLY A 55 -5.71 37.16 -0.42
CA GLY A 55 -6.06 35.82 -0.93
C GLY A 55 -4.91 35.12 -1.65
N PHE A 56 -3.75 34.95 -1.02
CA PHE A 56 -2.64 34.22 -1.62
C PHE A 56 -2.98 32.75 -1.84
N GLN A 57 -2.51 32.19 -2.96
CA GLN A 57 -2.56 30.75 -3.20
C GLN A 57 -1.51 30.07 -2.31
N TYR A 58 -1.96 29.19 -1.42
CA TYR A 58 -1.07 28.53 -0.46
C TYR A 58 0.04 27.73 -1.17
N GLU A 59 -0.33 26.78 -2.03
CA GLU A 59 0.63 25.86 -2.68
C GLU A 59 1.65 26.58 -3.57
N ASN A 60 1.23 27.57 -4.34
CA ASN A 60 2.10 28.18 -5.36
C ASN A 60 2.86 29.41 -4.88
N THR A 61 2.48 30.00 -3.75
CA THR A 61 3.02 31.28 -3.30
C THR A 61 3.55 31.22 -1.88
N LEU A 62 2.74 30.74 -0.93
CA LEU A 62 3.12 30.78 0.48
C LEU A 62 3.97 29.60 0.90
N LYS A 63 3.64 28.39 0.44
CA LYS A 63 4.36 27.16 0.76
C LYS A 63 5.85 27.22 0.38
N PRO A 64 6.25 27.60 -0.85
CA PRO A 64 7.67 27.76 -1.20
C PRO A 64 8.44 28.65 -0.22
N ILE A 65 7.83 29.80 0.13
CA ILE A 65 8.43 30.80 1.03
C ILE A 65 8.46 30.28 2.46
N ALA A 66 7.39 29.64 2.92
CA ALA A 66 7.29 29.04 4.24
C ALA A 66 8.34 27.94 4.43
N ASP A 67 8.48 27.04 3.46
CA ASP A 67 9.43 25.93 3.53
C ASP A 67 10.88 26.46 3.54
N ALA A 68 11.16 27.53 2.80
CA ALA A 68 12.48 28.17 2.75
C ALA A 68 12.85 29.01 3.97
N VAL A 69 11.88 29.75 4.52
CA VAL A 69 12.13 30.75 5.59
C VAL A 69 11.85 30.18 6.97
N LEU A 70 10.77 29.42 7.12
CA LEU A 70 10.40 28.75 8.37
C LEU A 70 11.06 27.38 8.48
N GLY A 71 11.67 26.87 7.40
CA GLY A 71 12.40 25.61 7.42
C GLY A 71 11.52 24.41 7.76
N VAL A 72 10.23 24.42 7.39
CA VAL A 72 9.27 23.41 7.86
C VAL A 72 9.43 22.10 7.05
N TYR A 73 10.39 21.30 7.48
CA TYR A 73 9.99 20.13 8.26
C TYR A 73 10.33 20.41 9.72
N GLU A 74 9.32 20.30 10.58
CA GLU A 74 9.43 19.69 11.91
C GLU A 74 10.86 19.45 12.42
N SER A 75 11.51 20.51 12.89
CA SER A 75 12.63 20.40 13.83
C SER A 75 12.26 21.14 15.11
N SER A 76 11.09 20.81 15.66
CA SER A 76 11.03 20.68 17.10
C SER A 76 11.49 19.27 17.42
N ASP A 77 12.79 19.11 17.70
CA ASP A 77 13.35 17.94 18.41
C ASP A 77 12.74 17.74 19.83
N THR A 78 11.63 18.41 20.10
CA THR A 78 10.79 18.21 21.26
C THR A 78 9.42 17.81 20.76
N VAL A 79 9.26 16.51 20.46
CA VAL A 79 7.92 15.90 20.47
C VAL A 79 7.34 16.25 21.84
N THR A 80 6.23 16.97 21.87
CA THR A 80 5.59 17.26 23.16
C THR A 80 5.13 15.94 23.78
N PRO A 81 5.10 15.81 25.13
CA PRO A 81 4.64 14.58 25.77
C PRO A 81 3.28 14.09 25.24
N ASP A 82 2.36 15.01 24.96
CA ASP A 82 1.04 14.71 24.39
C ASP A 82 1.12 14.14 22.95
N GLU A 83 2.03 14.66 22.12
CA GLU A 83 2.26 14.13 20.77
C GLU A 83 2.96 12.77 20.81
N ALA A 84 3.87 12.57 21.76
CA ALA A 84 4.54 11.28 21.97
C ALA A 84 3.54 10.21 22.40
N ASP A 85 2.63 10.55 23.31
CA ASP A 85 1.57 9.66 23.77
C ASP A 85 0.55 9.37 22.66
N ALA A 86 0.20 10.36 21.84
CA ALA A 86 -0.66 10.16 20.67
C ALA A 86 -0.01 9.25 19.62
N LEU A 87 1.28 9.45 19.33
CA LEU A 87 2.03 8.58 18.42
C LEU A 87 2.16 7.17 18.96
N LYS A 88 2.39 7.01 20.27
CA LYS A 88 2.44 5.71 20.93
C LYS A 88 1.10 4.98 20.84
N ALA A 89 -0.02 5.67 21.09
CA ALA A 89 -1.35 5.10 20.94
C ALA A 89 -1.63 4.65 19.48
N ILE A 90 -1.15 5.42 18.50
CA ILE A 90 -1.26 5.03 17.07
C ILE A 90 -0.41 3.80 16.77
N ILE A 91 0.81 3.72 17.32
CA ILE A 91 1.71 2.57 17.15
C ILE A 91 1.11 1.33 17.80
N ASP A 92 0.58 1.43 19.01
CA ASP A 92 -0.05 0.32 19.73
C ASP A 92 -1.26 -0.19 18.94
N TYR A 93 -2.15 0.70 18.50
CA TYR A 93 -3.29 0.33 17.66
C TYR A 93 -2.87 -0.37 16.36
N LYS A 94 -1.83 0.14 15.68
CA LYS A 94 -1.33 -0.48 14.44
C LYS A 94 -0.70 -1.82 14.71
N SER A 95 0.04 -1.97 15.82
CA SER A 95 0.64 -3.24 16.24
C SER A 95 -0.43 -4.30 16.48
N ASP A 96 -1.48 -3.94 17.22
CA ASP A 96 -2.62 -4.83 17.49
C ASP A 96 -3.33 -5.23 16.19
N ARG A 97 -3.54 -4.26 15.30
CA ARG A 97 -4.18 -4.53 14.00
C ARG A 97 -3.34 -5.44 13.12
N ILE A 98 -2.01 -5.30 13.15
CA ILE A 98 -1.09 -6.20 12.44
C ILE A 98 -1.19 -7.62 13.00
N ALA A 99 -1.20 -7.78 14.32
CA ALA A 99 -1.33 -9.09 14.96
C ALA A 99 -2.65 -9.77 14.59
N GLU A 100 -3.75 -9.03 14.57
CA GLU A 100 -5.06 -9.55 14.14
C GLU A 100 -5.04 -10.01 12.68
N LEU A 101 -4.47 -9.21 11.78
CA LEU A 101 -4.36 -9.57 10.36
C LEU A 101 -3.47 -10.80 10.14
N GLN A 102 -2.38 -10.93 10.90
CA GLN A 102 -1.51 -12.11 10.87
C GLN A 102 -2.28 -13.37 11.30
N ALA A 103 -3.06 -13.29 12.37
CA ALA A 103 -3.89 -14.41 12.82
C ALA A 103 -4.94 -14.82 11.78
N GLN A 104 -5.55 -13.85 11.08
CA GLN A 104 -6.50 -14.14 9.99
C GLN A 104 -5.82 -14.82 8.79
N ILE A 105 -4.59 -14.40 8.44
CA ILE A 105 -3.81 -15.04 7.39
C ILE A 105 -3.51 -16.49 7.77
N GLU A 106 -2.99 -16.73 8.98
CA GLU A 106 -2.63 -18.07 9.45
C GLU A 106 -3.85 -19.01 9.48
N GLN A 107 -4.99 -18.54 9.99
CA GLN A 107 -6.24 -19.30 9.99
C GLN A 107 -6.70 -19.64 8.55
N THR A 108 -6.53 -18.70 7.62
CA THR A 108 -6.92 -18.88 6.22
C THR A 108 -6.00 -19.90 5.54
N GLU A 109 -4.70 -19.81 5.77
CA GLU A 109 -3.72 -20.78 5.27
C GLU A 109 -3.97 -22.19 5.79
N GLU A 110 -4.27 -22.34 7.09
CA GLU A 110 -4.60 -23.63 7.68
C GLU A 110 -5.88 -24.24 7.08
N SER A 111 -6.89 -23.40 6.84
CA SER A 111 -8.13 -23.81 6.16
C SER A 111 -7.87 -24.29 4.72
N TYR A 112 -7.06 -23.54 3.97
CA TYR A 112 -6.68 -23.94 2.61
C TYR A 112 -5.85 -25.22 2.59
N ARG A 113 -4.91 -25.36 3.52
CA ARG A 113 -4.09 -26.56 3.65
C ARG A 113 -4.93 -27.79 3.95
N SER A 114 -5.84 -27.69 4.92
CA SER A 114 -6.77 -28.77 5.26
C SER A 114 -7.65 -29.17 4.07
N ARG A 115 -8.13 -28.18 3.30
CA ARG A 115 -8.92 -28.43 2.09
C ARG A 115 -8.09 -29.09 0.99
N LEU A 116 -6.83 -28.69 0.81
CA LEU A 116 -5.92 -29.31 -0.16
C LEU A 116 -5.66 -30.77 0.17
N ASP A 117 -5.40 -31.08 1.45
CA ASP A 117 -5.15 -32.47 1.87
C ASP A 117 -6.39 -33.34 1.66
N PHE A 118 -7.58 -32.84 2.00
CA PHE A 118 -8.83 -33.53 1.72
C PHE A 118 -9.05 -33.79 0.21
N LEU A 119 -8.75 -32.81 -0.64
CA LEU A 119 -8.91 -32.96 -2.10
C LEU A 119 -7.88 -33.95 -2.66
N LYS A 120 -6.64 -33.95 -2.16
CA LYS A 120 -5.63 -34.94 -2.54
C LYS A 120 -6.07 -36.36 -2.17
N ASP A 121 -6.63 -36.55 -0.98
CA ASP A 121 -7.15 -37.85 -0.55
C ASP A 121 -8.31 -38.31 -1.44
N GLN A 122 -9.22 -37.40 -1.82
CA GLN A 122 -10.28 -37.72 -2.77
C GLN A 122 -9.75 -38.13 -4.14
N ILE A 123 -8.74 -37.44 -4.65
CA ILE A 123 -8.10 -37.77 -5.93
C ILE A 123 -7.49 -39.17 -5.84
N ALA A 124 -6.70 -39.45 -4.81
CA ALA A 124 -6.08 -40.76 -4.62
C ALA A 124 -7.12 -41.90 -4.51
N LEU A 125 -8.27 -41.66 -3.86
CA LEU A 125 -9.36 -42.63 -3.81
C LEU A 125 -10.04 -42.83 -5.17
N LYS A 126 -10.19 -41.76 -5.96
CA LYS A 126 -10.75 -41.83 -7.32
C LYS A 126 -9.79 -42.56 -8.27
N ASP A 127 -8.49 -42.28 -8.20
CA ASP A 127 -7.46 -42.95 -9.01
C ASP A 127 -7.49 -44.46 -8.74
N LYS A 128 -7.46 -44.89 -7.47
CA LYS A 128 -7.61 -46.31 -7.10
C LYS A 128 -8.90 -46.96 -7.62
N ARG A 129 -9.99 -46.21 -7.77
CA ARG A 129 -11.24 -46.73 -8.34
C ARG A 129 -11.17 -46.84 -9.86
N ILE A 130 -10.45 -45.94 -10.51
CA ILE A 130 -10.19 -45.99 -11.95
C ILE A 130 -9.31 -47.20 -12.25
N ASP A 131 -8.19 -47.38 -11.54
CA ASP A 131 -7.30 -48.53 -11.71
C ASP A 131 -8.05 -49.87 -11.63
N ARG A 132 -8.91 -50.03 -10.62
CA ARG A 132 -9.73 -51.26 -10.47
C ARG A 132 -10.72 -51.46 -11.62
N ARG A 133 -11.26 -50.38 -12.19
CA ARG A 133 -12.17 -50.46 -13.32
C ARG A 133 -11.40 -50.84 -14.57
N ASP A 134 -10.20 -50.30 -14.76
CA ASP A 134 -9.33 -50.63 -15.88
C ASP A 134 -8.92 -52.11 -15.82
N ASP A 135 -8.51 -52.63 -14.65
CA ASP A 135 -8.25 -54.06 -14.43
C ASP A 135 -9.46 -54.95 -14.78
N MET A 136 -10.68 -54.50 -14.46
CA MET A 136 -11.90 -55.24 -14.80
C MET A 136 -12.19 -55.19 -16.30
N ILE A 137 -11.96 -54.06 -16.94
CA ILE A 137 -12.12 -53.89 -18.38
C ILE A 137 -11.15 -54.82 -19.11
N GLU A 138 -9.88 -54.87 -18.71
CA GLU A 138 -8.88 -55.77 -19.30
C GLU A 138 -9.31 -57.24 -19.21
N LYS A 139 -9.74 -57.71 -18.03
CA LYS A 139 -10.24 -59.09 -17.87
C LYS A 139 -11.45 -59.41 -18.73
N LEU A 140 -12.38 -58.45 -18.89
CA LEU A 140 -13.54 -58.61 -19.75
C LEU A 140 -13.15 -58.66 -21.22
N LEU A 141 -12.19 -57.83 -21.64
CA LEU A 141 -11.66 -57.84 -23.00
C LEU A 141 -10.98 -59.18 -23.33
N ASP A 142 -10.15 -59.71 -22.42
CA ASP A 142 -9.53 -61.03 -22.58
C ASP A 142 -10.57 -62.13 -22.74
N THR A 143 -11.59 -62.13 -21.89
CA THR A 143 -12.70 -63.10 -21.96
C THR A 143 -13.43 -63.03 -23.30
N ILE A 144 -13.70 -61.82 -23.79
CA ILE A 144 -14.35 -61.61 -25.10
C ILE A 144 -13.45 -62.13 -26.23
N MET A 145 -12.15 -61.84 -26.19
CA MET A 145 -11.19 -62.31 -27.19
C MET A 145 -11.11 -63.84 -27.22
N ASP A 146 -11.10 -64.49 -26.07
CA ASP A 146 -11.08 -65.96 -25.99
C ASP A 146 -12.38 -66.58 -26.52
N ILE A 147 -13.54 -65.99 -26.21
CA ILE A 147 -14.82 -66.40 -26.81
C ILE A 147 -14.80 -66.26 -28.33
N GLN A 148 -14.23 -65.17 -28.86
CA GLN A 148 -14.12 -64.95 -30.32
C GLN A 148 -13.18 -65.95 -30.99
N LYS A 149 -12.03 -66.28 -30.38
CA LYS A 149 -11.11 -67.31 -30.87
C LYS A 149 -11.77 -68.68 -30.93
N ASN A 150 -12.53 -69.04 -29.90
CA ASN A 150 -13.23 -70.32 -29.79
C ASN A 150 -14.51 -70.40 -30.64
N ARG A 151 -14.92 -69.30 -31.30
CA ARG A 151 -16.07 -69.23 -32.21
C ARG A 151 -15.73 -69.27 -33.69
N LYS A 152 -14.45 -69.34 -34.10
CA LYS A 152 -14.09 -69.64 -35.50
C LYS A 152 -14.47 -71.10 -35.81
N PRO A 153 -15.46 -71.36 -36.69
CA PRO A 153 -15.85 -72.73 -36.99
C PRO A 153 -14.83 -73.39 -37.93
N GLU A 154 -14.46 -74.62 -37.61
CA GLU A 154 -14.14 -75.65 -38.60
C GLU A 154 -15.33 -75.72 -39.57
N GLY A 155 -15.16 -75.21 -40.79
CA GLY A 155 -16.28 -75.07 -41.71
C GLY A 155 -15.88 -74.50 -43.05
N ASP A 156 -14.76 -74.97 -43.61
CA ASP A 156 -14.54 -74.96 -45.06
C ASP A 156 -13.93 -76.32 -45.42
N SER A 157 -14.83 -77.27 -45.65
CA SER A 157 -14.52 -78.59 -46.18
C SER A 157 -15.76 -79.14 -46.88
N THR A 158 -16.20 -78.49 -47.95
CA THR A 158 -16.60 -79.16 -49.21
C THR A 158 -16.85 -78.16 -50.32
#